data_AF-A0A1B6KSP0-F1
#
_entry.id   AF-A0A1B6KSP0-F1
#
_cell.length_a   1.000
_cell.length_b   1.000
_cell.length_c   1.000
_cell.angle_alpha   90.00
_cell.angle_beta   90.00
_cell.angle_gamma   90.00
#
_symmetry.space_group_name_H-M   'P 1'
#
loop_
_entity.id
_entity.type
_entity.pdbx_description
1 polymer ?
#
loop_
_entity_poly.entity_id
_entity_poly.type
_entity_poly.pdbx_seq_one_letter_code
_entity_poly.pdbx_strand_id
1 'polypeptide(L)'
;NLSLLEERSWHQAQYAGEMQAAMTAEAAAFYGQYYQLYQLYLSHLGVSNSTAVVQSPGLYHSLDSALLDDSPRTHYHNTPWRYWLYHNLAHLASGTSVRDALVLRFTGMPPFNP
;
A
#
# COMPACT_ATOMS: atom_id res chain seq x y z
N ASN A 1 -0.31 14.77 15.79
CA ASN A 1 0.52 14.50 14.59
C ASN A 1 -0.29 14.54 13.29
N LEU A 2 -1.21 15.50 13.13
CA LEU A 2 -1.91 15.74 11.86
C LEU A 2 -1.01 16.49 10.87
N SER A 3 -0.17 17.40 11.38
CA SER A 3 0.79 18.19 10.59
C SER A 3 1.77 17.34 9.78
N LEU A 4 2.35 16.28 10.37
CA LEU A 4 3.31 15.40 9.68
C LEU A 4 2.67 14.54 8.58
N LEU A 5 1.38 14.22 8.69
CA LEU A 5 0.67 13.44 7.69
C LEU A 5 0.20 14.31 6.54
N GLU A 6 -0.27 15.53 6.84
CA GLU A 6 -0.54 16.56 5.84
C GLU A 6 0.76 16.93 5.09
N GLU A 7 1.85 17.18 5.80
CA GLU A 7 3.15 17.52 5.19
C GLU A 7 3.66 16.42 4.24
N ARG A 8 3.41 15.14 4.54
CA ARG A 8 3.75 14.02 3.63
C ARG A 8 2.88 13.99 2.37
N SER A 9 1.59 14.30 2.46
CA SER A 9 0.71 14.31 1.28
C SER A 9 1.04 15.49 0.34
N TRP A 10 1.37 16.66 0.91
CA TRP A 10 1.81 17.83 0.14
C TRP A 10 3.10 17.58 -0.62
N HIS A 11 4.11 16.95 0.00
CA HIS A 11 5.36 16.59 -0.68
C HIS A 11 5.13 15.59 -1.81
N GLN A 12 4.26 14.59 -1.62
CA GLN A 12 3.94 13.62 -2.67
C GLN A 12 3.33 14.28 -3.91
N ALA A 13 2.38 15.21 -3.71
CA ALA A 13 1.76 15.95 -4.81
C ALA A 13 2.76 16.86 -5.52
N GLN A 14 3.68 17.49 -4.78
CA GLN A 14 4.74 18.32 -5.35
C GLN A 14 5.69 17.48 -6.23
N TYR A 15 6.20 16.36 -5.74
CA TYR A 15 7.10 15.49 -6.50
C TYR A 15 6.42 14.89 -7.74
N ALA A 16 5.12 14.61 -7.67
CA ALA A 16 4.35 14.22 -8.83
C ALA A 16 4.29 15.36 -9.88
N GLY A 17 4.08 16.60 -9.45
CA GLY A 17 4.10 17.76 -10.35
C GLY A 17 5.46 17.95 -11.04
N GLU A 18 6.54 17.87 -10.27
CA GLU A 18 7.92 18.00 -10.78
C GLU A 18 8.26 16.89 -11.78
N MET A 19 7.86 15.64 -11.49
CA MET A 19 8.08 14.50 -12.38
C MET A 19 7.33 14.66 -13.71
N GLN A 20 6.09 15.15 -13.67
CA GLN A 20 5.30 15.41 -14.87
C GLN A 20 5.90 16.56 -15.70
N ALA A 21 6.41 17.60 -15.05
CA ALA A 21 7.04 18.73 -15.74
C ALA A 21 8.40 18.38 -16.37
N ALA A 22 9.14 17.46 -15.74
CA ALA A 22 10.42 16.97 -16.25
C ALA A 22 10.28 15.87 -17.33
N MET A 23 9.06 15.41 -17.61
CA MET A 23 8.81 14.34 -18.58
C MET A 23 9.08 14.84 -20.01
N THR A 24 9.93 14.11 -20.75
CA THR A 24 10.16 14.39 -22.17
C THR A 24 8.90 14.08 -23.00
N ALA A 25 8.78 14.64 -24.20
CA ALA A 25 7.64 14.37 -25.07
C ALA A 25 7.50 12.88 -25.42
N GLU A 26 8.61 12.16 -25.59
CA GLU A 26 8.64 10.71 -25.81
C GLU A 26 8.14 9.94 -24.59
N ALA A 27 8.65 10.27 -23.40
CA ALA A 27 8.22 9.64 -22.16
C ALA A 27 6.74 9.95 -21.85
N ALA A 28 6.25 11.15 -22.18
CA ALA A 28 4.86 11.52 -22.04
C ALA A 28 3.96 10.74 -23.01
N ALA A 29 4.41 10.50 -24.25
CA ALA A 29 3.66 9.70 -25.22
C ALA A 29 3.56 8.23 -24.79
N PHE A 30 4.62 7.67 -24.20
CA PHE A 30 4.67 6.26 -23.80
C PHE A 30 4.08 5.99 -22.40
N TYR A 31 4.38 6.83 -21.41
CA TYR A 31 3.97 6.63 -20.02
C TYR A 31 2.83 7.53 -19.56
N GLY A 32 2.45 8.58 -20.31
CA GLY A 32 1.57 9.63 -19.83
C GLY A 32 0.21 9.12 -19.35
N GLN A 33 -0.41 8.20 -20.09
CA GLN A 33 -1.70 7.61 -19.69
C GLN A 33 -1.57 6.77 -18.41
N TYR A 34 -0.57 5.89 -18.35
CA TYR A 34 -0.32 5.08 -17.15
C TYR A 34 0.03 5.95 -15.95
N TYR A 35 0.83 7.00 -16.15
CA TYR A 35 1.20 7.96 -15.13
C TYR A 35 -0.04 8.61 -14.48
N GLN A 36 -1.00 9.07 -15.28
CA GLN A 36 -2.24 9.65 -14.77
C GLN A 36 -3.07 8.63 -13.96
N LEU A 37 -3.21 7.40 -14.46
CA LEU A 37 -3.92 6.33 -13.75
C LEU A 37 -3.24 5.98 -12.43
N TYR A 38 -1.91 5.95 -12.43
CA TYR A 38 -1.12 5.64 -11.25
C TYR A 38 -1.20 6.76 -10.20
N GLN A 39 -1.14 8.03 -10.62
CA GLN A 39 -1.34 9.16 -9.72
C GLN A 39 -2.74 9.16 -9.10
N LEU A 40 -3.78 8.85 -9.88
CA LEU A 40 -5.14 8.68 -9.36
C LEU A 40 -5.23 7.51 -8.39
N TYR A 41 -4.58 6.38 -8.67
CA TYR A 41 -4.53 5.25 -7.73
C TYR A 41 -3.88 5.65 -6.40
N LEU A 42 -2.72 6.32 -6.46
CA LEU A 42 -1.99 6.77 -5.28
C LEU A 42 -2.75 7.82 -4.47
N SER A 43 -3.52 8.70 -5.11
CA SER A 43 -4.30 9.71 -4.40
C SER A 43 -5.31 9.08 -3.44
N HIS A 44 -5.88 7.92 -3.78
CA HIS A 44 -6.81 7.19 -2.92
C HIS A 44 -6.11 6.52 -1.72
N LEU A 45 -4.85 6.12 -1.88
CA LEU A 45 -4.05 5.55 -0.79
C LEU A 45 -3.55 6.61 0.19
N GLY A 46 -3.30 7.82 -0.31
CA GLY A 46 -2.82 8.97 0.47
C GLY A 46 -3.91 9.73 1.22
N VAL A 47 -5.19 9.37 1.07
CA VAL A 47 -6.28 9.95 1.87
C VAL A 47 -6.05 9.55 3.32
N SER A 48 -5.52 10.50 4.09
CA SER A 48 -5.45 10.45 5.54
C SER A 48 -6.88 10.31 6.07
N ASN A 49 -7.32 9.07 6.29
CA ASN A 49 -8.43 8.83 7.18
C ASN A 49 -8.05 9.51 8.50
N SER A 50 -8.85 10.50 8.91
CA SER A 50 -8.73 11.18 10.20
C SER A 50 -8.29 10.16 11.25
N THR A 51 -7.24 10.46 12.02
CA THR A 51 -6.59 9.55 12.98
C THR A 51 -7.65 8.81 13.80
N ALA A 52 -8.07 7.66 13.29
CA ALA A 52 -9.16 6.90 13.83
C ALA A 52 -8.53 5.83 14.71
N VAL A 53 -9.09 5.65 15.90
CA VAL A 53 -8.73 4.55 16.77
C VAL A 53 -8.93 3.26 15.98
N VAL A 54 -7.86 2.49 15.79
CA VAL A 54 -7.89 1.25 15.01
C VAL A 54 -8.79 0.26 15.71
N GLN A 55 -10.00 0.06 15.20
CA GLN A 55 -10.98 -0.87 15.78
C GLN A 55 -10.63 -2.32 15.41
N SER A 56 -9.56 -2.86 16.00
CA SER A 56 -9.15 -4.25 15.83
C SER A 56 -9.00 -4.92 17.19
N PRO A 57 -10.01 -5.67 17.65
CA PRO A 57 -9.95 -6.38 18.93
C PRO A 57 -8.73 -7.32 19.02
N GLY A 58 -8.37 -7.98 17.91
CA GLY A 58 -7.18 -8.84 17.84
C GLY A 58 -5.86 -8.08 17.97
N LEU A 59 -5.82 -6.80 17.58
CA LEU A 59 -4.62 -5.97 17.74
C LEU A 59 -4.41 -5.64 19.21
N TYR A 60 -5.45 -5.16 19.88
CA TYR A 60 -5.39 -4.81 21.31
C TYR A 60 -5.08 -6.04 22.16
N HIS A 61 -5.71 -7.18 21.87
CA HIS A 61 -5.37 -8.42 22.55
C HIS A 61 -3.89 -8.81 22.36
N SER A 62 -3.36 -8.66 21.14
CA SER A 62 -1.94 -8.94 20.88
C SER A 62 -1.01 -7.97 21.63
N LEU A 63 -1.41 -6.70 21.75
CA LEU A 63 -0.67 -5.69 22.51
C LEU A 63 -0.70 -5.99 24.00
N ASP A 64 -1.87 -6.32 24.55
CA ASP A 64 -2.02 -6.67 25.96
C ASP A 64 -1.21 -7.92 26.30
N SER A 65 -1.28 -8.98 25.50
CA SER A 65 -0.44 -10.17 25.68
C SER A 65 1.05 -9.88 25.52
N ALA A 66 1.47 -8.93 24.68
CA ALA A 66 2.87 -8.56 24.56
C ALA A 66 3.39 -7.79 25.78
N LEU A 67 2.54 -6.99 26.42
CA LEU A 67 2.91 -6.12 27.54
C LEU A 67 2.71 -6.75 28.91
N LEU A 68 1.72 -7.63 29.04
CA LEU A 68 1.19 -8.10 30.33
C LEU A 68 1.31 -9.61 30.56
N ASP A 69 1.68 -10.42 29.55
CA ASP A 69 1.89 -11.87 29.79
C ASP A 69 3.19 -12.13 30.55
N ASP A 70 3.14 -13.07 31.49
CA ASP A 70 4.31 -13.58 32.23
C ASP A 70 5.35 -14.25 31.32
N SER A 71 4.97 -14.65 30.11
CA SER A 71 5.86 -15.25 29.10
C SER A 71 5.59 -14.66 27.70
N PRO A 72 6.13 -13.47 27.40
CA PRO A 72 5.87 -12.82 26.12
C PRO A 72 6.47 -13.62 24.96
N ARG A 73 5.79 -13.60 23.81
CA ARG A 73 6.25 -14.24 22.57
C ARG A 73 7.22 -13.32 21.83
N THR A 74 8.20 -13.91 21.14
CA THR A 74 9.13 -13.15 20.29
C THR A 74 8.43 -12.48 19.11
N HIS A 75 7.29 -13.03 18.66
CA HIS A 75 6.55 -12.54 17.50
C HIS A 75 5.04 -12.56 17.75
N TYR A 76 4.38 -11.42 17.50
CA TYR A 76 2.93 -11.26 17.47
C TYR A 76 2.52 -10.83 16.07
N HIS A 77 1.52 -11.51 15.50
CA HIS A 77 1.09 -11.24 14.13
C HIS A 77 -0.43 -11.02 14.09
N ASN A 78 -0.86 -9.81 13.76
CA ASN A 78 -2.25 -9.48 13.52
C ASN A 78 -2.42 -8.93 12.10
N THR A 79 -2.39 -9.83 11.11
CA THR A 79 -2.63 -9.47 9.72
C THR A 79 -4.06 -9.80 9.30
N PRO A 80 -4.68 -8.99 8.41
CA PRO A 80 -5.95 -9.35 7.80
C PRO A 80 -5.88 -10.72 7.12
N TRP A 81 -6.94 -11.53 7.26
CA TRP A 81 -7.04 -12.85 6.61
C TRP A 81 -6.81 -12.77 5.09
N ARG A 82 -7.19 -11.64 4.47
CA ARG A 82 -7.00 -11.38 3.04
C ARG A 82 -5.51 -11.37 2.68
N TYR A 83 -4.66 -10.76 3.49
CA TYR A 83 -3.21 -10.77 3.25
C TYR A 83 -2.68 -12.20 3.31
N TRP A 84 -3.05 -12.95 4.35
CA TRP A 84 -2.64 -14.35 4.49
C TRP A 84 -3.06 -15.19 3.28
N LEU A 85 -4.30 -15.05 2.79
CA LEU A 85 -4.78 -15.80 1.63
C LEU A 85 -3.92 -15.52 0.38
N TYR A 86 -3.77 -14.25 0.01
CA TYR A 86 -3.03 -13.88 -1.20
C TYR A 86 -1.53 -14.20 -1.08
N HIS A 87 -0.95 -14.08 0.11
CA HIS A 87 0.44 -14.44 0.38
C HIS A 87 0.68 -15.94 0.18
N ASN A 88 -0.20 -16.79 0.71
CA ASN A 88 -0.08 -18.24 0.53
C ASN A 88 -0.32 -18.65 -0.93
N LEU A 89 -1.32 -18.08 -1.59
CA LEU A 89 -1.57 -18.34 -3.02
C LEU A 89 -0.37 -17.94 -3.90
N ALA A 90 0.25 -16.80 -3.60
CA ALA A 90 1.45 -16.35 -4.30
C ALA A 90 2.68 -17.25 -4.06
N HIS A 91 2.79 -17.83 -2.87
CA HIS A 91 3.85 -18.80 -2.54
C HIS A 91 3.62 -20.17 -3.19
N LEU A 92 2.37 -20.60 -3.33
CA LEU A 92 2.01 -21.86 -3.98
C LEU A 92 2.05 -21.78 -5.51
N ALA A 93 1.87 -20.59 -6.08
CA ALA A 93 1.94 -20.36 -7.51
C ALA A 93 3.41 -20.44 -7.99
N SER A 94 3.76 -21.50 -8.73
CA SER A 94 5.11 -21.70 -9.28
C SER A 94 5.47 -20.77 -10.45
N GLY A 95 4.51 -20.00 -10.98
CA GLY A 95 4.70 -19.15 -12.16
C GLY A 95 4.74 -17.66 -11.82
N THR A 96 5.77 -16.96 -12.31
CA THR A 96 5.96 -15.52 -12.09
C THR A 96 4.74 -14.69 -12.50
N SER A 97 4.13 -15.00 -13.66
CA SER A 97 2.95 -14.28 -14.15
C SER A 97 1.70 -14.47 -13.28
N VAL A 98 1.53 -15.66 -12.69
CA VAL A 98 0.39 -15.94 -11.79
C VAL A 98 0.58 -15.19 -10.47
N ARG A 99 1.81 -15.17 -9.97
CA ARG A 99 2.17 -14.41 -8.77
C ARG A 99 1.94 -12.91 -8.98
N ASP A 100 2.38 -12.35 -10.10
CA ASP A 100 2.19 -10.94 -10.42
C ASP A 100 0.71 -10.59 -10.56
N ALA A 101 -0.10 -11.45 -11.19
CA ALA A 101 -1.55 -11.27 -11.27
C ALA A 101 -2.23 -11.29 -9.90
N LEU A 102 -1.79 -12.18 -8.99
CA LEU A 102 -2.30 -12.21 -7.61
C LEU A 102 -1.94 -10.94 -6.83
N VAL A 103 -0.72 -10.42 -7.01
CA VAL A 103 -0.27 -9.17 -6.39
C VAL A 103 -1.05 -7.98 -6.93
N LEU A 104 -1.22 -7.87 -8.25
CA LEU A 104 -2.02 -6.81 -8.87
C LEU A 104 -3.48 -6.86 -8.38
N ARG A 105 -4.05 -8.06 -8.27
CA ARG A 105 -5.41 -8.24 -7.75
C ARG A 105 -5.54 -7.89 -6.28
N PHE A 106 -4.53 -8.18 -5.46
CA PHE A 106 -4.52 -7.83 -4.04
C PHE A 106 -4.39 -6.32 -3.82
N THR A 107 -3.50 -5.68 -4.57
CA THR A 107 -3.21 -4.24 -4.47
C THR A 107 -4.27 -3.37 -5.16
N GLY A 108 -5.00 -3.93 -6.13
CA GLY A 108 -5.91 -3.16 -6.98
C GLY A 108 -5.18 -2.15 -7.86
N MET A 109 -3.88 -2.33 -8.08
CA MET A 109 -3.05 -1.42 -8.84
C MET A 109 -3.39 -1.51 -10.34
N PRO A 110 -3.47 -0.38 -11.07
CA PRO A 110 -3.71 -0.41 -12.51
C PRO A 110 -2.56 -1.13 -13.24
N PRO A 111 -2.84 -2.01 -14.21
CA PRO A 111 -1.80 -2.66 -14.99
C PRO A 111 -1.12 -1.65 -15.93
N PHE A 112 0.18 -1.80 -16.12
CA PHE A 112 0.90 -1.06 -17.15
C PHE A 112 0.55 -1.62 -18.53
N ASN A 113 0.11 -0.76 -19.44
CA ASN A 113 -0.10 -1.07 -20.84
C ASN A 113 0.67 -0.03 -21.67
N PRO A 114 1.76 -0.41 -22.35
CA PRO A 114 2.59 0.49 -23.16
C PRO A 114 1.89 0.99 -24.41
#